data_AF-A0A1R2BGH2-F1
#
_entry.id   AF-A0A1R2BGH2-F1
#
_cell.length_a   1.000
_cell.length_b   1.000
_cell.length_c   1.000
_cell.angle_alpha   90.00
_cell.angle_beta   90.00
_cell.angle_gamma   90.00
#
_symmetry.space_group_name_H-M   'P 1'
#
loop_
_entity.id
_entity.type
_entity.pdbx_description
1 polymer ?
#
loop_
_entity_poly.entity_id
_entity_poly.type
_entity_poly.pdbx_seq_one_letter_code
_entity_poly.pdbx_strand_id
1 'polypeptide(L)'
;MDNELEQLSQSCDSDFKDIIKECEACVDNLKELSINLGENLTSISKDQASHIESLKKKYLSLTEECNSLDLQIEEHRKLVKDEEAKTAEIQVEYQKKIEEIKKFQAYDNQKIMDQFKDTIEEIENVKTSLKLAINFSRIKWDLDYPYGLKGCILYGNMIKEFNFVNSDKSTTKKLDELWDML
;
A
#
# COMPACT_ATOMS: atom_id res chain seq x y z
N MET A 1 -56.99 -61.04 94.24
CA MET A 1 -55.88 -60.08 94.32
C MET A 1 -54.67 -60.62 93.57
N ASP A 2 -54.26 -61.88 93.78
CA ASP A 2 -53.11 -62.48 93.09
C ASP A 2 -53.24 -62.57 91.56
N ASN A 3 -54.41 -62.92 91.02
CA ASN A 3 -54.62 -63.12 89.57
C ASN A 3 -54.57 -61.82 88.74
N GLU A 4 -54.95 -60.68 89.31
CA GLU A 4 -54.89 -59.37 88.63
C GLU A 4 -53.46 -58.82 88.59
N LEU A 5 -52.68 -59.06 89.65
CA LEU A 5 -51.26 -58.72 89.72
C LEU A 5 -50.43 -59.52 88.71
N GLU A 6 -50.76 -60.79 88.51
CA GLU A 6 -50.09 -61.68 87.56
C GLU A 6 -50.40 -61.30 86.10
N GLN A 7 -51.65 -60.93 85.80
CA GLN A 7 -52.04 -60.39 84.49
C GLN A 7 -51.38 -59.04 84.18
N LEU A 8 -51.31 -58.13 85.16
CA LEU A 8 -50.61 -56.85 85.01
C LEU A 8 -49.11 -57.06 84.77
N SER A 9 -48.48 -57.99 85.48
CA SER A 9 -47.07 -58.34 85.26
C SER A 9 -46.82 -58.88 83.85
N GLN A 10 -47.68 -59.78 83.36
CA GLN A 10 -47.55 -60.36 82.02
C GLN A 10 -47.82 -59.33 80.91
N SER A 11 -48.78 -58.43 81.11
CA SER A 11 -49.04 -57.32 80.19
C SER A 11 -47.84 -56.38 80.09
N CYS A 12 -47.25 -56.01 81.23
CA CYS A 12 -46.09 -55.14 81.28
C CYS A 12 -44.86 -55.78 80.58
N ASP A 13 -44.64 -57.08 80.77
CA ASP A 13 -43.59 -57.84 80.08
C ASP A 13 -43.82 -57.93 78.55
N SER A 14 -45.08 -57.98 78.11
CA SER A 14 -45.44 -57.95 76.69
C SER A 14 -45.12 -56.58 76.07
N ASP A 15 -45.56 -55.50 76.71
CA ASP A 15 -45.34 -54.14 76.23
C ASP A 15 -43.83 -53.82 76.15
N PHE A 16 -43.06 -54.25 77.15
CA PHE A 16 -41.60 -54.11 77.12
C PHE A 16 -40.95 -54.85 75.94
N LYS A 17 -41.41 -56.05 75.61
CA LYS A 17 -40.89 -56.82 74.46
C LYS A 17 -41.21 -56.15 73.13
N ASP A 18 -42.39 -55.54 73.00
CA ASP A 18 -42.77 -54.85 71.77
C ASP A 18 -41.98 -53.55 71.59
N ILE A 19 -41.74 -52.79 72.68
CA ILE A 19 -40.83 -51.63 72.66
C ILE A 19 -39.42 -52.04 72.24
N ILE A 20 -38.90 -53.16 72.75
CA ILE A 20 -37.55 -53.65 72.37
C ILE A 20 -37.51 -53.96 70.87
N LYS A 21 -38.51 -54.65 70.32
CA LYS A 21 -38.58 -54.92 68.87
C LYS A 21 -38.62 -53.65 68.03
N GLU A 22 -39.40 -52.65 68.44
CA GLU A 22 -39.45 -51.36 67.75
C GLU A 22 -38.08 -50.64 67.81
N CYS A 23 -37.41 -50.69 68.95
CA CYS A 23 -36.05 -50.16 69.09
C CYS A 23 -35.06 -50.88 68.18
N GLU A 24 -35.11 -52.22 68.12
CA GLU A 24 -34.26 -53.04 67.24
C GLU A 24 -34.51 -52.70 65.76
N ALA A 25 -35.78 -52.60 65.34
CA ALA A 25 -36.15 -52.21 63.98
C ALA A 25 -35.67 -50.79 63.64
N CYS A 26 -35.76 -49.85 64.60
CA CYS A 26 -35.26 -48.49 64.43
C CYS A 26 -33.72 -48.47 64.26
N VAL A 27 -33.01 -49.26 65.06
CA VAL A 27 -31.55 -49.41 64.97
C VAL A 27 -31.14 -49.97 63.60
N ASP A 28 -31.84 -50.98 63.08
CA ASP A 28 -31.53 -51.56 61.78
C ASP A 28 -31.82 -50.59 60.62
N ASN A 29 -32.93 -49.86 60.67
CA ASN A 29 -33.22 -48.79 59.71
C ASN A 29 -32.12 -47.70 59.74
N LEU A 30 -31.63 -47.32 60.92
CA LEU A 30 -30.55 -46.34 61.04
C LEU A 30 -29.23 -46.86 60.47
N LYS A 31 -28.90 -48.14 60.66
CA LYS A 31 -27.71 -48.75 60.04
C LYS A 31 -27.82 -48.72 58.51
N GLU A 32 -28.97 -49.08 57.96
CA GLU A 32 -29.20 -49.08 56.52
C GLU A 32 -29.08 -47.66 55.92
N LEU A 33 -29.71 -46.67 56.56
CA LEU A 33 -29.57 -45.26 56.16
C LEU A 33 -28.12 -44.78 56.25
N SER A 34 -27.39 -45.17 57.29
CA SER A 34 -25.98 -44.81 57.46
C SER A 34 -25.10 -45.42 56.37
N ILE A 35 -25.37 -46.67 55.97
CA ILE A 35 -24.65 -47.34 54.87
C ILE A 35 -24.94 -46.62 53.56
N ASN A 36 -26.22 -46.40 53.23
CA ASN A 36 -26.65 -45.71 52.01
C ASN A 36 -26.05 -44.30 51.92
N LEU A 37 -26.00 -43.56 53.02
CA LEU A 37 -25.34 -42.25 53.07
C LEU A 37 -23.85 -42.35 52.76
N GLY A 38 -23.16 -43.32 53.35
CA GLY A 38 -21.73 -43.56 53.12
C GLY A 38 -21.42 -43.92 51.66
N GLU A 39 -22.23 -44.78 51.05
CA GLU A 39 -22.10 -45.15 49.63
C GLU A 39 -22.33 -43.95 48.71
N ASN A 40 -23.38 -43.17 48.95
CA ASN A 40 -23.68 -41.97 48.19
C ASN A 40 -22.57 -40.92 48.27
N LEU A 41 -22.07 -40.64 49.49
CA LEU A 41 -20.94 -39.72 49.69
C LEU A 41 -19.68 -40.18 48.96
N THR A 42 -19.40 -41.50 48.98
CA THR A 42 -18.25 -42.08 48.28
C THR A 42 -18.41 -41.95 46.76
N SER A 43 -19.61 -42.17 46.23
CA SER A 43 -19.91 -41.98 44.80
C SER A 43 -19.71 -40.52 44.38
N ILE A 44 -20.31 -39.57 45.11
CA ILE A 44 -20.18 -38.14 44.85
C ILE A 44 -18.72 -37.69 44.88
N SER A 45 -17.95 -38.17 45.87
CA SER A 45 -16.53 -37.84 45.99
C SER A 45 -15.72 -38.32 44.77
N LYS A 46 -15.99 -39.53 44.28
CA LYS A 46 -15.35 -40.06 43.05
C LYS A 46 -15.74 -39.24 41.82
N ASP A 47 -17.02 -38.92 41.67
CA ASP A 47 -17.51 -38.12 40.54
C ASP A 47 -16.89 -36.72 40.54
N GLN A 48 -16.83 -36.06 41.70
CA GLN A 48 -16.18 -34.76 41.86
C GLN A 48 -14.68 -34.81 41.55
N ALA A 49 -13.98 -35.84 42.04
CA ALA A 49 -12.56 -36.02 41.73
C ALA A 49 -12.33 -36.16 40.22
N SER A 50 -13.14 -36.97 39.55
CA SER A 50 -13.08 -37.16 38.09
C SER A 50 -13.35 -35.86 37.32
N HIS A 51 -14.33 -35.07 37.78
CA HIS A 51 -14.69 -33.81 37.17
C HIS A 51 -13.56 -32.76 37.32
N ILE A 52 -12.97 -32.67 38.50
CA ILE A 52 -11.82 -31.79 38.78
C ILE A 52 -10.63 -32.16 37.88
N GLU A 53 -10.36 -33.46 37.71
CA GLU A 53 -9.26 -33.90 36.84
C GLU A 53 -9.53 -33.54 35.36
N SER A 54 -10.77 -33.70 34.89
CA SER A 54 -11.18 -33.26 33.55
C SER A 54 -10.99 -31.76 33.35
N LEU A 55 -11.39 -30.94 34.33
CA LEU A 55 -11.21 -29.48 34.28
C LEU A 55 -9.74 -29.09 34.28
N LYS A 56 -8.89 -29.74 35.08
CA LYS A 56 -7.43 -29.51 35.07
C LYS A 56 -6.82 -29.78 33.69
N LYS A 57 -7.21 -30.88 33.04
CA LYS A 57 -6.74 -31.22 31.69
C LYS A 57 -7.15 -30.15 30.67
N LYS A 58 -8.41 -29.71 30.71
CA LYS A 58 -8.90 -28.61 29.84
C LYS A 58 -8.16 -27.30 30.08
N TYR A 59 -7.93 -26.95 31.34
CA TYR A 59 -7.21 -25.73 31.71
C TYR A 59 -5.77 -25.74 31.19
N LEU A 60 -5.05 -26.85 31.35
CA LEU A 60 -3.69 -27.00 30.83
C LEU A 60 -3.65 -26.90 29.30
N SER A 61 -4.56 -27.61 28.61
CA SER A 61 -4.66 -27.55 27.15
C SER A 61 -4.94 -26.13 26.64
N LEU A 62 -5.84 -25.40 27.31
CA LEU A 62 -6.15 -24.02 26.94
C LEU A 62 -4.95 -23.09 27.19
N THR A 63 -4.21 -23.31 28.28
CA THR A 63 -3.00 -22.54 28.59
C THR A 63 -1.92 -22.76 27.52
N GLU A 64 -1.73 -24.01 27.08
CA GLU A 64 -0.81 -24.34 25.99
C GLU A 64 -1.22 -23.69 24.66
N GLU A 65 -2.51 -23.69 24.35
CA GLU A 65 -3.06 -23.05 23.15
C GLU A 65 -2.86 -21.53 23.19
N CYS A 66 -3.15 -20.87 24.32
CA CYS A 66 -2.89 -19.44 24.49
C CYS A 66 -1.41 -19.08 24.31
N ASN A 67 -0.50 -19.84 24.92
CA ASN A 67 0.94 -19.61 24.77
C ASN A 67 1.39 -19.77 23.31
N SER A 68 0.83 -20.75 22.59
CA SER A 68 1.10 -20.95 21.15
C SER A 68 0.60 -19.78 20.32
N LEU A 69 -0.61 -19.27 20.61
CA LEU A 69 -1.17 -18.11 19.93
C LEU A 69 -0.37 -16.83 20.19
N ASP A 70 0.11 -16.63 21.41
CA ASP A 70 0.95 -15.48 21.75
C ASP A 70 2.26 -15.47 20.96
N LEU A 71 2.89 -16.64 20.79
CA LEU A 71 4.08 -16.78 19.94
C LEU A 71 3.78 -16.45 18.47
N GLN A 72 2.68 -16.96 17.92
CA GLN A 72 2.27 -16.67 16.53
C GLN A 72 1.96 -15.19 16.33
N ILE A 73 1.32 -14.52 17.29
CA ILE A 73 1.05 -13.08 17.24
C ILE A 73 2.36 -12.30 17.20
N GLU A 74 3.35 -12.68 18.00
CA GLU A 74 4.63 -11.98 18.02
C GLU A 74 5.43 -12.19 16.73
N GLU A 75 5.40 -13.39 16.15
CA GLU A 75 5.97 -13.66 14.83
C GLU A 75 5.29 -12.82 13.73
N HIS A 76 3.96 -12.75 13.72
CA HIS A 76 3.23 -11.89 12.79
C HIS A 76 3.56 -10.41 12.96
N ARG A 77 3.69 -9.91 14.19
CA ARG A 77 4.11 -8.53 14.44
C ARG A 77 5.50 -8.23 13.88
N LYS A 78 6.42 -9.19 14.00
CA LYS A 78 7.76 -9.05 13.42
C LYS A 78 7.71 -8.99 11.89
N LEU A 79 6.96 -9.89 11.26
CA LEU A 79 6.78 -9.90 9.80
C LEU A 79 6.18 -8.58 9.28
N VAL A 80 5.17 -8.05 9.96
CA VAL A 80 4.56 -6.76 9.59
C VAL A 80 5.60 -5.64 9.64
N LYS A 81 6.40 -5.56 10.71
CA LYS A 81 7.47 -4.55 10.82
C LYS A 81 8.52 -4.68 9.72
N ASP A 82 8.90 -5.91 9.37
CA ASP A 82 9.88 -6.17 8.31
C ASP A 82 9.33 -5.74 6.94
N GLU A 83 8.04 -5.99 6.65
CA GLU A 83 7.40 -5.54 5.42
C GLU A 83 7.17 -4.01 5.36
N GLU A 84 6.85 -3.38 6.50
CA GLU A 84 6.77 -1.91 6.60
C GLU A 84 8.14 -1.27 6.29
N ALA A 85 9.23 -1.84 6.82
CA ALA A 85 10.59 -1.36 6.53
C ALA A 85 10.95 -1.49 5.04
N LYS A 86 10.68 -2.65 4.42
CA LYS A 86 10.90 -2.85 2.98
C LYS A 86 10.09 -1.87 2.14
N THR A 87 8.83 -1.62 2.52
CA THR A 87 7.96 -0.67 1.82
C THR A 87 8.52 0.75 1.89
N ALA A 88 9.05 1.16 3.06
CA ALA A 88 9.69 2.46 3.23
C ALA A 88 10.96 2.59 2.35
N GLU A 89 11.79 1.55 2.28
CA GLU A 89 12.98 1.53 1.41
C GLU A 89 12.61 1.68 -0.08
N ILE A 90 11.59 0.94 -0.53
CA ILE A 90 11.09 1.04 -1.92
C ILE A 90 10.59 2.46 -2.21
N GLN A 91 9.88 3.09 -1.28
CA GLN A 91 9.37 4.44 -1.46
C GLN A 91 10.51 5.46 -1.62
N VAL A 92 11.58 5.34 -0.82
CA VAL A 92 12.77 6.19 -0.91
C VAL A 92 13.46 6.01 -2.27
N GLU A 93 13.65 4.76 -2.72
CA GLU A 93 14.27 4.50 -4.02
C GLU A 93 13.43 5.06 -5.18
N TYR A 94 12.10 4.92 -5.10
CA TYR A 94 11.19 5.45 -6.11
C TYR A 94 11.23 6.98 -6.19
N GLN A 95 11.28 7.67 -5.04
CA GLN A 95 11.44 9.13 -5.00
C GLN A 95 12.76 9.57 -5.63
N LYS A 96 13.87 8.86 -5.35
CA LYS A 96 15.17 9.14 -5.96
C LYS A 96 15.13 8.99 -7.49
N LYS A 97 14.49 7.93 -8.01
CA LYS A 97 14.30 7.74 -9.46
C LYS A 97 13.48 8.86 -10.09
N ILE A 98 12.42 9.33 -9.43
CA ILE A 98 11.63 10.48 -9.89
C ILE A 98 12.51 11.73 -9.98
N GLU A 99 13.35 11.99 -8.98
CA GLU A 99 14.26 13.14 -9.00
C GLU A 99 15.31 13.03 -10.11
N GLU A 100 15.87 11.85 -10.35
CA GLU A 100 16.79 11.62 -11.46
C GLU A 100 16.11 11.90 -12.81
N ILE A 101 14.89 11.39 -13.04
CA ILE A 101 14.12 11.67 -14.26
C ILE A 101 13.89 13.17 -14.44
N LYS A 102 13.51 13.88 -13.38
CA LYS A 102 13.31 15.34 -13.43
C LYS A 102 14.60 16.08 -13.82
N LYS A 103 15.76 15.66 -13.30
CA LYS A 103 17.06 16.25 -13.65
C LYS A 103 17.41 16.02 -15.13
N PHE A 104 17.19 14.79 -15.64
CA PHE A 104 17.40 14.49 -17.05
C PHE A 104 16.51 15.34 -17.96
N GLN A 105 15.22 15.43 -17.65
CA GLN A 105 14.28 16.25 -18.43
C GLN A 105 14.64 17.74 -18.40
N ALA A 106 15.06 18.26 -17.25
CA ALA A 106 15.49 19.65 -17.13
C ALA A 106 16.74 19.93 -17.99
N TYR A 107 17.70 19.00 -18.01
CA TYR A 107 18.91 19.11 -18.84
C TYR A 107 18.59 19.11 -20.34
N ASP A 108 17.77 18.17 -20.81
CA ASP A 108 17.39 18.09 -22.23
C ASP A 108 16.60 19.33 -22.66
N ASN A 109 15.66 19.80 -21.84
CA ASN A 109 14.91 21.02 -22.12
C ASN A 109 15.84 22.24 -22.18
N GLN A 110 16.81 22.34 -21.27
CA GLN A 110 17.78 23.43 -21.29
C GLN A 110 18.62 23.41 -22.57
N LYS A 111 19.10 22.23 -22.98
CA LYS A 111 19.85 22.05 -24.23
C LYS A 111 19.04 22.47 -25.45
N ILE A 112 17.77 22.07 -25.52
CA ILE A 112 16.87 22.47 -26.60
C ILE A 112 16.67 24.00 -26.61
N MET A 113 16.47 24.61 -25.44
CA MET A 113 16.31 26.06 -25.33
C MET A 113 17.56 26.83 -25.77
N ASP A 114 18.75 26.31 -25.48
CA ASP A 114 19.99 26.95 -25.92
C ASP A 114 20.18 26.80 -27.45
N GLN A 115 19.86 25.65 -28.04
CA GLN A 115 19.84 25.49 -29.50
C GLN A 115 18.85 26.44 -30.19
N PHE A 116 17.68 26.67 -29.59
CA PHE A 116 16.72 27.65 -30.11
C PHE A 116 17.25 29.08 -30.06
N LYS A 117 17.98 29.46 -28.99
CA LYS A 117 18.60 30.78 -28.90
C LYS A 117 19.66 30.97 -29.98
N ASP A 118 20.54 29.99 -30.17
CA ASP A 118 21.59 30.05 -31.20
C ASP A 118 20.97 30.22 -32.59
N THR A 119 19.91 29.47 -32.89
CA THR A 119 19.17 29.58 -34.16
C THR A 119 18.52 30.95 -34.34
N ILE A 120 17.94 31.52 -33.27
CA ILE A 120 17.35 32.87 -33.31
C ILE A 120 18.42 33.91 -33.61
N GLU A 121 19.58 33.83 -32.96
CA GLU A 121 20.70 34.73 -33.19
C GLU A 121 21.20 34.66 -34.64
N GLU A 122 21.33 33.45 -35.20
CA GLU A 122 21.67 33.26 -36.62
C GLU A 122 20.64 33.90 -37.55
N ILE A 123 19.34 33.71 -37.29
CA ILE A 123 18.26 34.32 -38.08
C ILE A 123 18.31 35.85 -37.99
N GLU A 124 18.57 36.41 -36.81
CA GLU A 124 18.70 37.86 -36.61
C GLU A 124 19.92 38.45 -37.33
N ASN A 125 21.04 37.72 -37.33
CA ASN A 125 22.25 38.08 -38.08
C ASN A 125 22.03 38.06 -39.59
N VAL A 126 21.36 37.02 -40.11
CA VAL A 126 20.98 36.92 -41.53
C VAL A 126 20.03 38.06 -41.91
N LYS A 127 19.00 38.32 -41.10
CA LYS A 127 18.05 39.41 -41.30
C LYS A 127 18.75 40.78 -41.36
N THR A 128 19.71 41.01 -40.48
CA THR A 128 20.50 42.25 -40.46
C THR A 128 21.37 42.38 -41.71
N SER A 129 22.05 41.30 -42.09
CA SER A 129 22.89 41.27 -43.31
C SER A 129 22.06 41.49 -44.58
N LEU A 130 20.88 40.88 -44.69
CA LEU A 130 19.97 41.09 -45.81
C LEU A 130 19.47 42.54 -45.87
N LYS A 131 19.11 43.14 -44.73
CA LYS A 131 18.74 44.56 -44.68
C LYS A 131 19.87 45.47 -45.16
N LEU A 132 21.10 45.19 -44.74
CA LEU A 132 22.29 45.93 -45.20
C LEU A 132 22.50 45.76 -46.70
N ALA A 133 22.41 44.54 -47.23
CA ALA A 133 22.57 44.27 -48.65
C ALA A 133 21.51 45.00 -49.51
N ILE A 134 20.25 45.00 -49.08
CA ILE A 134 19.16 45.75 -49.74
C ILE A 134 19.44 47.25 -49.66
N ASN A 135 19.83 47.78 -48.50
CA ASN A 135 20.09 49.21 -48.33
C ASN A 135 21.30 49.68 -49.17
N PHE A 136 22.36 48.87 -49.23
CA PHE A 136 23.58 49.19 -49.98
C PHE A 136 23.33 49.14 -51.49
N SER A 137 22.72 48.06 -51.96
CA SER A 137 22.46 47.87 -53.39
C SER A 137 21.27 48.68 -53.89
N ARG A 138 20.34 49.09 -53.01
CA ARG A 138 19.04 49.68 -53.38
C ARG A 138 18.24 48.82 -54.37
N ILE A 139 18.55 47.52 -54.43
CA ILE A 139 17.87 46.57 -55.29
C ILE A 139 16.64 46.02 -54.59
N LYS A 140 15.51 46.06 -55.29
CA LYS A 140 14.30 45.29 -54.96
C LYS A 140 14.21 44.10 -55.90
N TRP A 141 14.42 42.91 -55.36
CA TRP A 141 14.34 41.65 -56.10
C TRP A 141 12.88 41.21 -56.32
N ASP A 142 12.62 40.63 -57.49
CA ASP A 142 11.39 39.90 -57.80
C ASP A 142 11.59 38.44 -57.38
N LEU A 143 11.15 38.09 -56.16
CA LEU A 143 11.39 36.78 -55.56
C LEU A 143 10.55 35.66 -56.19
N ASP A 144 9.50 36.02 -56.92
CA ASP A 144 8.59 35.07 -57.56
C ASP A 144 9.03 34.72 -59.00
N TYR A 145 10.21 35.19 -59.43
CA TYR A 145 10.74 34.91 -60.76
C TYR A 145 11.75 33.73 -60.76
N PRO A 146 11.34 32.50 -61.16
CA PRO A 146 12.20 31.32 -61.03
C PRO A 146 13.22 31.16 -62.16
N TYR A 147 13.13 31.99 -63.22
CA TYR A 147 13.89 31.79 -64.46
C TYR A 147 15.22 32.54 -64.51
N GLY A 148 15.57 33.28 -63.45
CA GLY A 148 16.80 34.06 -63.39
C GLY A 148 16.79 35.14 -62.32
N LEU A 149 17.59 36.19 -62.53
CA LEU A 149 17.68 37.33 -61.64
C LEU A 149 16.85 38.48 -62.20
N LYS A 150 15.79 38.86 -61.49
CA LYS A 150 14.92 39.96 -61.89
C LYS A 150 14.67 40.89 -60.72
N GLY A 151 14.57 42.18 -60.99
CA GLY A 151 14.33 43.20 -59.98
C GLY A 151 14.47 44.60 -60.52
N CYS A 152 14.52 45.57 -59.62
CA CYS A 152 14.79 46.95 -59.96
C CYS A 152 15.75 47.60 -58.96
N ILE A 153 16.49 48.61 -59.41
CA ILE A 153 17.38 49.41 -58.58
C ILE A 153 16.83 50.82 -58.43
N LEU A 154 16.80 51.31 -57.19
CA LEU A 154 16.28 52.62 -56.82
C LEU A 154 17.42 53.65 -56.73
N TYR A 155 17.47 54.62 -57.64
CA TYR A 155 18.46 55.71 -57.65
C TYR A 155 17.81 57.08 -57.52
N GLY A 156 17.69 57.59 -56.29
CA GLY A 156 17.02 58.87 -56.06
C GLY A 156 15.57 58.81 -56.54
N ASN A 157 15.24 59.55 -57.60
CA ASN A 157 13.91 59.55 -58.23
C ASN A 157 13.80 58.64 -59.48
N MET A 158 14.85 57.86 -59.81
CA MET A 158 14.87 56.96 -60.96
C MET A 158 14.79 55.50 -60.53
N ILE A 159 14.07 54.69 -61.31
CA ILE A 159 13.97 53.23 -61.15
C ILE A 159 14.52 52.59 -62.42
N LYS A 160 15.52 51.71 -62.28
CA LYS A 160 16.04 50.90 -63.40
C LYS A 160 15.68 49.43 -63.18
N GLU A 161 15.01 48.82 -64.14
CA GLU A 161 14.67 47.39 -64.10
C GLU A 161 15.77 46.56 -64.76
N PHE A 162 15.97 45.34 -64.28
CA PHE A 162 16.82 44.35 -64.92
C PHE A 162 16.14 42.98 -64.93
N ASN A 163 16.49 42.17 -65.93
CA ASN A 163 16.05 40.80 -66.06
C ASN A 163 17.14 39.97 -66.74
N PHE A 164 17.82 39.12 -65.97
CA PHE A 164 18.85 38.22 -66.47
C PHE A 164 18.35 36.78 -66.40
N VAL A 165 18.10 36.16 -67.55
CA VAL A 165 17.68 34.75 -67.60
C VAL A 165 18.89 33.85 -67.31
N ASN A 166 18.68 32.71 -66.64
CA ASN A 166 19.76 31.82 -66.23
C ASN A 166 20.67 31.37 -67.38
N SER A 167 20.13 31.18 -68.58
CA SER A 167 20.83 30.77 -69.80
C SER A 167 21.77 31.81 -70.42
N ASP A 168 21.60 33.09 -70.10
CA ASP A 168 22.08 34.15 -71.01
C ASP A 168 23.57 34.47 -70.86
N LYS A 169 24.09 34.41 -69.63
CA LYS A 169 25.43 34.88 -69.24
C LYS A 169 25.94 34.13 -68.02
N SER A 170 27.25 34.09 -67.83
CA SER A 170 27.85 33.57 -66.58
C SER A 170 27.44 34.41 -65.39
N THR A 171 27.42 33.80 -64.19
CA THR A 171 27.08 34.49 -62.93
C THR A 171 27.95 35.72 -62.70
N THR A 172 29.26 35.63 -62.96
CA THR A 172 30.20 36.76 -62.83
C THR A 172 29.80 37.93 -63.72
N LYS A 173 29.49 37.67 -65.00
CA LYS A 173 29.12 38.74 -65.93
C LYS A 173 27.80 39.42 -65.56
N LYS A 174 26.84 38.66 -65.01
CA LYS A 174 25.58 39.23 -64.49
C LYS A 174 25.82 40.10 -63.25
N LEU A 175 26.74 39.70 -62.37
CA LEU A 175 27.12 40.49 -61.20
C LEU A 175 27.84 41.77 -61.61
N ASP A 176 28.79 41.71 -62.56
CA ASP A 176 29.48 42.89 -63.07
C ASP A 176 28.48 43.90 -63.68
N GLU A 177 27.53 43.42 -64.49
CA GLU A 177 26.47 44.27 -65.06
C GLU A 177 25.56 44.88 -63.98
N LEU A 178 25.26 44.13 -62.90
CA LEU A 178 24.53 44.67 -61.76
C LEU A 178 25.32 45.75 -61.02
N TRP A 179 26.63 45.52 -60.79
CA TRP A 179 27.53 46.48 -60.16
C TRP A 179 27.74 47.74 -60.98
N ASP A 180 27.69 47.65 -62.32
CA ASP A 180 27.73 48.82 -63.21
C ASP A 180 26.42 49.64 -63.18
N MET A 181 25.32 49.04 -62.75
CA MET A 181 24.05 49.75 -62.52
C MET A 181 24.01 50.45 -61.14
N LEU A 182 24.82 49.95 -60.19
CA LEU A 182 25.53 50.57 -59.05
C LEU A 182 25.70 52.10 -59.03
#